data_AF-W2TF34-F1
#
_entry.id   AF-W2TF34-F1
#
_cell.length_a   1.000
_cell.length_b   1.000
_cell.length_c   1.000
_cell.angle_alpha   90.00
_cell.angle_beta   90.00
_cell.angle_gamma   90.00
#
_symmetry.space_group_name_H-M   'P 1'
#
loop_
_entity.id
_entity.type
_entity.pdbx_description
1 polymer ?
#
loop_
_entity_poly.entity_id
_entity_poly.type
_entity_poly.pdbx_seq_one_letter_code
_entity_poly.pdbx_strand_id
1 'polypeptide(L)'
;MREFSEENPSKASIIMEYMTGNLSLHIFDNITPDDILQVLRTIAALQAASLKFTDEDKALFLKDIFKVVFGQALTKENVTSSLGLVRQFGSDRLGKCIDQVESIAMETSHFGCPVTDIARLLCACLSAKDRRENWEYLLGKFYCFLKEEVGNHEMPYTLEQLIQAYRRFFPFGAFMVFPMIAPMFQLAKKSDDTEYNERVQKLIFEKTKGLLEDLVKFHEEDKNEANHGENKKIIE
;
A
#
# COMPACT_ATOMS: atom_id res chain seq x y z
N MET A 1 8.64 16.16 25.59
CA MET A 1 9.63 16.01 24.50
C MET A 1 10.97 16.45 25.08
N ARG A 2 12.01 15.60 25.09
CA ARG A 2 13.36 16.07 25.51
C ARG A 2 13.91 16.95 24.39
N GLU A 3 14.41 18.14 24.73
CA GLU A 3 15.08 19.03 23.78
C GLU A 3 16.41 18.42 23.32
N PHE A 4 16.78 18.66 22.07
CA PHE A 4 18.03 18.19 21.49
C PHE A 4 19.20 19.04 22.02
N SER A 5 20.15 18.43 22.72
CA SER A 5 21.47 19.01 23.05
C SER A 5 22.51 18.67 21.99
N GLU A 6 23.57 19.49 21.86
CA GLU A 6 24.69 19.24 20.93
C GLU A 6 25.35 17.88 21.16
N GLU A 7 25.42 17.45 22.42
CA GLU A 7 25.78 16.09 22.79
C GLU A 7 24.52 15.23 22.87
N ASN A 8 24.13 14.62 21.75
CA ASN A 8 23.09 13.60 21.73
C ASN A 8 23.75 12.21 21.61
N PRO A 9 23.95 11.49 22.73
CA PRO A 9 24.60 10.17 22.74
C PRO A 9 23.84 9.08 21.96
N SER A 10 22.59 9.37 21.55
CA SER A 10 21.76 8.48 20.71
C SER A 10 21.79 8.83 19.23
N LYS A 11 22.64 9.79 18.80
CA LYS A 11 22.72 10.23 17.40
C LYS A 11 23.52 9.23 16.57
N ALA A 12 22.82 8.33 15.90
CA ALA A 12 23.40 7.52 14.82
C ALA A 12 23.48 8.37 13.55
N SER A 13 24.61 8.29 12.84
CA SER A 13 24.78 8.91 11.52
C SER A 13 24.95 7.79 10.49
N ILE A 14 24.18 7.84 9.42
CA ILE A 14 24.37 6.96 8.26
C ILE A 14 25.03 7.82 7.18
N ILE A 15 26.24 7.44 6.79
CA ILE A 15 26.93 8.02 5.65
C ILE A 15 26.75 7.05 4.50
N MET A 16 26.16 7.51 3.41
CA MET A 16 25.95 6.73 2.20
C MET A 16 26.34 7.56 0.98
N GLU A 17 26.62 6.87 -0.12
CA GLU A 17 26.94 7.53 -1.39
C GLU A 17 25.80 8.45 -1.83
N TYR A 18 26.16 9.66 -2.29
CA TYR A 18 25.19 10.59 -2.83
C TYR A 18 24.83 10.17 -4.25
N MET A 19 23.59 9.70 -4.41
CA MET A 19 23.03 9.38 -5.71
C MET A 19 22.48 10.65 -6.36
N THR A 20 23.13 11.11 -7.43
CA THR A 20 22.66 12.25 -8.25
C THR A 20 21.50 11.85 -9.16
N GLY A 21 20.55 12.77 -9.39
CA GLY A 21 19.44 12.54 -10.33
C GLY A 21 18.20 11.89 -9.71
N ASN A 22 18.11 11.83 -8.38
CA ASN A 22 16.93 11.33 -7.68
C ASN A 22 15.75 12.29 -7.86
N LEU A 23 14.63 11.78 -8.37
CA LEU A 23 13.37 12.50 -8.40
C LEU A 23 12.64 12.26 -7.07
N SER A 24 12.34 13.33 -6.34
CA SER A 24 11.45 13.25 -5.18
C SER A 24 10.02 13.18 -5.69
N LEU A 25 9.39 12.02 -5.55
CA LEU A 25 7.99 11.82 -5.90
C LEU A 25 7.11 11.89 -4.66
N HIS A 26 5.99 12.60 -4.79
CA HIS A 26 4.92 12.62 -3.81
C HIS A 26 3.81 11.63 -4.19
N ILE A 27 2.96 11.29 -3.23
CA ILE A 27 1.83 10.39 -3.45
C ILE A 27 0.82 10.89 -4.50
N PHE A 28 0.80 12.20 -4.78
CA PHE A 28 -0.05 12.80 -5.80
C PHE A 28 0.61 12.89 -7.18
N ASP A 29 1.89 12.54 -7.29
CA ASP A 29 2.60 12.42 -8.56
C ASP A 29 2.27 11.05 -9.16
N ASN A 30 1.19 11.01 -9.95
CA ASN A 30 0.84 9.80 -10.66
C ASN A 30 1.88 9.50 -11.74
N ILE A 31 2.51 8.34 -11.65
CA ILE A 31 3.43 7.82 -12.66
C ILE A 31 2.71 6.82 -13.57
N THR A 32 3.22 6.62 -14.77
CA THR A 32 2.55 5.75 -15.74
C THR A 32 2.74 4.25 -15.39
N PRO A 33 1.88 3.36 -15.89
CA PRO A 33 2.06 1.92 -15.73
C PRO A 33 3.41 1.40 -16.24
N ASP A 34 4.02 2.04 -17.24
CA ASP A 34 5.32 1.61 -17.76
C ASP A 34 6.48 2.08 -16.86
N ASP A 35 6.38 3.28 -16.27
CA ASP A 35 7.42 3.82 -15.38
C ASP A 35 7.59 2.96 -14.11
N ILE A 36 6.53 2.30 -13.64
CA ILE A 36 6.59 1.45 -12.45
C ILE A 36 7.22 0.08 -12.70
N LEU A 37 7.43 -0.33 -13.96
CA LEU A 37 7.97 -1.65 -14.30
C LEU A 37 9.37 -1.85 -13.71
N GLN A 38 10.19 -0.79 -13.70
CA GLN A 38 11.53 -0.87 -13.11
C GLN A 38 11.46 -1.08 -11.59
N VAL A 39 10.51 -0.43 -10.91
CA VAL A 39 10.30 -0.62 -9.47
C VAL A 39 9.78 -2.03 -9.19
N LEU A 40 8.86 -2.54 -10.02
CA LEU A 40 8.37 -3.92 -9.92
C LEU A 40 9.49 -4.95 -10.12
N ARG A 41 10.42 -4.71 -11.04
CA ARG A 41 11.60 -5.56 -11.22
C ARG A 41 12.48 -5.57 -9.97
N THR A 42 12.70 -4.40 -9.36
CA THR A 42 13.47 -4.32 -8.10
C THR A 42 12.75 -5.05 -6.96
N ILE A 43 11.43 -4.92 -6.83
CA ILE A 43 10.64 -5.67 -5.84
C ILE A 43 10.76 -7.17 -6.11
N ALA A 44 10.69 -7.61 -7.37
CA ALA A 44 10.86 -9.01 -7.74
C ALA A 44 12.25 -9.56 -7.35
N ALA A 45 13.31 -8.79 -7.60
CA ALA A 45 14.67 -9.16 -7.18
C ALA A 45 14.80 -9.25 -5.64
N LEU A 46 14.19 -8.31 -4.90
CA LEU A 46 14.16 -8.36 -3.43
C LEU A 46 13.38 -9.58 -2.92
N GLN A 47 12.24 -9.90 -3.54
CA GLN A 47 11.47 -11.10 -3.18
C GLN A 47 12.23 -12.39 -3.52
N ALA A 48 12.87 -12.48 -4.68
CA ALA A 48 13.70 -13.63 -5.03
C ALA A 48 14.89 -13.78 -4.08
N ALA A 49 15.51 -12.67 -3.65
CA ALA A 49 16.58 -12.69 -2.67
C ALA A 49 16.11 -13.20 -1.30
N SER A 50 14.89 -12.84 -0.87
CA SER A 50 14.35 -13.31 0.42
C SER A 50 14.04 -14.80 0.45
N LEU A 51 13.85 -15.44 -0.71
CA LEU A 51 13.71 -16.90 -0.80
C LEU A 51 14.99 -17.65 -0.35
N LYS A 52 16.14 -16.97 -0.35
CA LYS A 52 17.42 -17.54 0.09
C LYS A 52 17.62 -17.46 1.60
N PHE A 53 16.73 -16.78 2.33
CA PHE A 53 16.83 -16.63 3.79
C PHE A 53 16.52 -17.95 4.49
N THR A 54 17.29 -18.26 5.53
CA THR A 54 17.03 -19.43 6.36
C THR A 54 15.82 -19.19 7.27
N ASP A 55 15.32 -20.23 7.94
CA ASP A 55 14.21 -20.07 8.87
C ASP A 55 14.62 -19.25 10.11
N GLU A 56 15.90 -19.31 10.50
CA GLU A 56 16.48 -18.43 11.52
C GLU A 56 16.47 -16.96 11.08
N ASP A 57 16.86 -16.66 9.83
CA ASP A 57 16.81 -15.31 9.28
C ASP A 57 15.37 -14.78 9.26
N LYS A 58 14.42 -15.59 8.78
CA LYS A 58 12.99 -15.23 8.75
C LYS A 58 12.42 -14.96 10.15
N ALA A 59 12.85 -15.73 11.15
CA ALA A 59 12.39 -15.55 12.53
C ALA A 59 12.78 -14.19 13.12
N LEU A 60 13.90 -13.59 12.68
CA LEU A 60 14.33 -12.26 13.12
C LEU A 60 13.40 -11.14 12.61
N PHE A 61 12.80 -11.30 11.43
CA PHE A 61 11.87 -10.32 10.86
C PHE A 61 10.47 -10.38 11.49
N LEU A 62 10.02 -11.59 11.84
CA LEU A 62 8.65 -11.86 12.26
C LEU A 62 8.37 -11.58 13.73
N LYS A 63 9.38 -11.67 14.61
CA LYS A 63 9.11 -11.69 16.06
C LYS A 63 8.78 -10.35 16.70
N ASP A 64 9.28 -9.22 16.21
CA ASP A 64 9.14 -7.96 16.97
C ASP A 64 8.84 -6.71 16.15
N ILE A 65 9.37 -6.56 14.93
CA ILE A 65 9.34 -5.26 14.24
C ILE A 65 7.94 -4.88 13.77
N PHE A 66 7.25 -5.76 13.05
CA PHE A 66 5.95 -5.42 12.48
C PHE A 66 4.84 -5.31 13.53
N LYS A 67 4.85 -6.20 14.54
CA LYS A 67 3.87 -6.14 15.63
C LYS A 67 4.07 -4.89 16.50
N VAL A 68 5.30 -4.49 16.79
CA VAL A 68 5.58 -3.29 17.61
C VAL A 68 5.29 -2.02 16.82
N VAL A 69 5.81 -1.90 15.58
CA VAL A 69 5.65 -0.69 14.75
C VAL A 69 4.19 -0.50 14.32
N PHE A 70 3.53 -1.54 13.81
CA PHE A 70 2.15 -1.40 13.32
C PHE A 70 1.09 -1.65 14.40
N GLY A 71 1.38 -2.39 15.47
CA GLY A 71 0.45 -2.54 16.59
C GLY A 71 0.20 -1.21 17.32
N GLN A 72 1.19 -0.30 17.32
CA GLN A 72 1.00 1.07 17.79
C GLN A 72 0.24 1.93 16.77
N ALA A 73 0.43 1.71 15.47
CA ALA A 73 -0.24 2.51 14.42
C ALA A 73 -1.70 2.08 14.12
N LEU A 74 -2.04 0.79 14.28
CA LEU A 74 -3.33 0.19 13.92
C LEU A 74 -4.24 -0.06 15.14
N THR A 75 -4.13 0.77 16.18
CA THR A 75 -5.12 0.75 17.26
C THR A 75 -6.45 1.30 16.75
N LYS A 76 -7.57 0.88 17.35
CA LYS A 76 -8.90 1.41 17.01
C LYS A 76 -8.93 2.95 17.05
N GLU A 77 -8.29 3.53 18.06
CA GLU A 77 -8.15 4.98 18.22
C GLU A 77 -7.39 5.64 17.06
N ASN A 78 -6.26 5.07 16.64
CA ASN A 78 -5.43 5.64 15.57
C ASN A 78 -6.07 5.46 14.18
N VAL A 79 -6.76 4.34 13.95
CA VAL A 79 -7.57 4.11 12.75
C VAL A 79 -8.72 5.10 12.67
N THR A 80 -9.52 5.24 13.73
CA THR A 80 -10.64 6.19 13.77
C THR A 80 -10.13 7.63 13.65
N SER A 81 -8.98 7.99 14.24
CA SER A 81 -8.37 9.31 14.10
C SER A 81 -7.93 9.59 12.66
N SER A 82 -7.28 8.61 12.02
CA SER A 82 -6.84 8.73 10.61
C SER A 82 -8.03 8.88 9.66
N LEU A 83 -9.08 8.09 9.86
CA LEU A 83 -10.33 8.19 9.09
C LEU A 83 -11.08 9.49 9.39
N GLY A 84 -11.02 9.99 10.63
CA GLY A 84 -11.54 11.30 11.02
C GLY A 84 -10.88 12.44 10.25
N LEU A 85 -9.55 12.40 10.07
CA LEU A 85 -8.83 13.35 9.23
C LEU A 85 -9.30 13.25 7.77
N VAL A 86 -9.42 12.05 7.21
CA VAL A 86 -9.93 11.86 5.84
C VAL A 86 -11.37 12.40 5.70
N ARG A 87 -12.25 12.17 6.69
CA ARG A 87 -13.62 12.72 6.74
C ARG A 87 -13.63 14.25 6.74
N GLN A 88 -12.75 14.88 7.52
CA GLN A 88 -12.64 16.33 7.61
C GLN A 88 -12.31 16.98 6.25
N PHE A 89 -11.57 16.27 5.39
CA PHE A 89 -11.19 16.76 4.05
C PHE A 89 -12.12 16.28 2.93
N GLY A 90 -12.83 15.16 3.12
CA GLY A 90 -13.61 14.49 2.08
C GLY A 90 -14.95 15.11 1.69
N SER A 91 -15.45 16.12 2.44
CA SER A 91 -16.83 16.63 2.39
C SER A 91 -17.91 15.54 2.60
N ASP A 92 -19.18 15.91 2.76
CA ASP A 92 -20.31 14.96 2.89
C ASP A 92 -20.39 13.94 1.74
N ARG A 93 -19.70 14.20 0.62
CA ARG A 93 -19.65 13.35 -0.58
C ARG A 93 -18.90 12.03 -0.40
N LEU A 94 -18.00 11.91 0.59
CA LEU A 94 -17.23 10.68 0.85
C LEU A 94 -17.65 9.95 2.14
N GLY A 95 -18.55 10.53 2.94
CA GLY A 95 -18.90 10.01 4.28
C GLY A 95 -19.32 8.54 4.28
N LYS A 96 -20.28 8.18 3.42
CA LYS A 96 -20.76 6.78 3.30
C LYS A 96 -19.66 5.78 2.95
N CYS A 97 -18.72 6.17 2.09
CA CYS A 97 -17.64 5.28 1.67
C CYS A 97 -16.61 5.09 2.80
N ILE A 98 -16.34 6.16 3.55
CA ILE A 98 -15.45 6.11 4.72
C ILE A 98 -16.06 5.26 5.84
N ASP A 99 -17.37 5.34 6.08
CA ASP A 99 -18.07 4.52 7.08
C ASP A 99 -17.97 3.02 6.75
N GLN A 100 -18.10 2.66 5.47
CA GLN A 100 -17.92 1.29 5.02
C GLN A 100 -16.47 0.81 5.23
N VAL A 101 -15.49 1.65 4.87
CA VAL A 101 -14.06 1.33 5.03
C VAL A 101 -13.66 1.11 6.48
N GLU A 102 -14.23 1.89 7.42
CA GLU A 102 -13.98 1.72 8.85
C GLU A 102 -14.36 0.32 9.34
N SER A 103 -15.48 -0.23 8.85
CA SER A 103 -15.91 -1.59 9.17
C SER A 103 -15.00 -2.66 8.54
N ILE A 104 -14.48 -2.41 7.33
CA ILE A 104 -13.71 -3.36 6.53
C ILE A 104 -12.26 -3.50 7.03
N ALA A 105 -11.64 -2.39 7.42
CA ALA A 105 -10.24 -2.36 7.84
C ALA A 105 -9.94 -3.27 9.05
N MET A 106 -10.92 -3.43 9.94
CA MET A 106 -10.81 -4.29 11.12
C MET A 106 -10.90 -5.79 10.77
N GLU A 107 -11.54 -6.15 9.65
CA GLU A 107 -11.74 -7.53 9.21
C GLU A 107 -10.57 -8.10 8.38
N THR A 108 -9.72 -7.24 7.79
CA THR A 108 -8.84 -7.62 6.65
C THR A 108 -7.33 -7.68 6.97
N SER A 109 -6.93 -7.56 8.24
CA SER A 109 -5.51 -7.49 8.62
C SER A 109 -4.80 -8.85 8.56
N HIS A 110 -3.98 -9.10 7.52
CA HIS A 110 -3.00 -10.19 7.51
C HIS A 110 -1.65 -9.73 6.94
N PHE A 111 -0.54 -10.13 7.56
CA PHE A 111 0.82 -9.73 7.19
C PHE A 111 1.58 -10.88 6.52
N GLY A 112 2.55 -10.55 5.65
CA GLY A 112 3.45 -11.51 5.00
C GLY A 112 3.07 -11.92 3.58
N CYS A 113 2.08 -11.25 2.98
CA CYS A 113 1.66 -11.55 1.61
C CYS A 113 2.63 -10.93 0.58
N PRO A 114 3.06 -11.66 -0.47
CA PRO A 114 3.98 -11.15 -1.50
C PRO A 114 3.41 -9.95 -2.27
N VAL A 115 2.10 -9.72 -2.22
CA VAL A 115 1.47 -8.57 -2.88
C VAL A 115 1.51 -7.29 -2.05
N THR A 116 2.01 -7.34 -0.81
CA THR A 116 1.97 -6.18 0.10
C THR A 116 2.65 -4.95 -0.50
N ASP A 117 3.89 -5.12 -0.98
CA ASP A 117 4.66 -4.03 -1.57
C ASP A 117 4.09 -3.59 -2.93
N ILE A 118 3.56 -4.53 -3.71
CA ILE A 118 2.93 -4.26 -5.01
C ILE A 118 1.66 -3.43 -4.79
N ALA A 119 0.75 -3.87 -3.92
CA ALA A 119 -0.48 -3.16 -3.62
C ALA A 119 -0.20 -1.76 -3.08
N ARG A 120 0.79 -1.61 -2.18
CA ARG A 120 1.22 -0.29 -1.71
C ARG A 120 1.73 0.58 -2.85
N LEU A 121 2.59 0.05 -3.72
CA LEU A 121 3.11 0.77 -4.89
C LEU A 121 1.98 1.24 -5.82
N LEU A 122 1.07 0.35 -6.21
CA LEU A 122 -0.01 0.68 -7.13
C LEU A 122 -1.00 1.69 -6.53
N CYS A 123 -1.28 1.59 -5.22
CA CYS A 123 -2.16 2.55 -4.53
C CYS A 123 -1.51 3.93 -4.38
N ALA A 124 -0.20 3.99 -4.10
CA ALA A 124 0.51 5.25 -3.88
C ALA A 124 0.86 5.96 -5.21
N CYS A 125 1.24 5.22 -6.24
CA CYS A 125 1.91 5.78 -7.41
C CYS A 125 1.03 5.90 -8.66
N LEU A 126 -0.03 5.09 -8.79
CA LEU A 126 -0.91 5.18 -9.97
C LEU A 126 -2.13 6.05 -9.70
N SER A 127 -2.68 6.60 -10.79
CA SER A 127 -4.04 7.15 -10.78
C SER A 127 -5.05 6.02 -10.60
N ALA A 128 -6.28 6.36 -10.20
CA ALA A 128 -7.34 5.36 -10.07
C ALA A 128 -7.63 4.68 -11.41
N LYS A 129 -7.65 5.46 -12.51
CA LYS A 129 -7.86 4.94 -13.85
C LYS A 129 -6.77 3.96 -14.25
N ASP A 130 -5.52 4.39 -14.19
CA ASP A 130 -4.39 3.56 -14.63
C ASP A 130 -4.29 2.27 -13.81
N ARG A 131 -4.52 2.35 -12.50
CA ARG A 131 -4.57 1.17 -11.63
C ARG A 131 -5.67 0.19 -12.06
N ARG A 132 -6.91 0.68 -12.26
CA ARG A 132 -8.06 -0.17 -12.65
C ARG A 132 -7.84 -0.85 -14.00
N GLU A 133 -7.23 -0.15 -14.95
CA GLU A 133 -6.99 -0.65 -16.31
C GLU A 133 -5.78 -1.59 -16.39
N ASN A 134 -4.80 -1.50 -15.46
CA ASN A 134 -3.50 -2.15 -15.62
C ASN A 134 -3.10 -3.12 -14.50
N TRP A 135 -3.82 -3.22 -13.38
CA TRP A 135 -3.34 -4.01 -12.22
C TRP A 135 -3.02 -5.47 -12.56
N GLU A 136 -3.82 -6.14 -13.39
CA GLU A 136 -3.55 -7.52 -13.83
C GLU A 136 -2.31 -7.62 -14.72
N TYR A 137 -2.17 -6.70 -15.68
CA TYR A 137 -1.00 -6.60 -16.54
C TYR A 137 0.28 -6.41 -15.71
N LEU A 138 0.23 -5.53 -14.71
CA LEU A 138 1.34 -5.21 -13.83
C LEU A 138 1.73 -6.39 -12.93
N LEU A 139 0.75 -7.13 -12.40
CA LEU A 139 1.00 -8.38 -11.68
C LEU A 139 1.63 -9.44 -12.59
N GLY A 140 1.17 -9.55 -13.83
CA GLY A 140 1.77 -10.43 -14.83
C GLY A 140 3.23 -10.07 -15.11
N LYS A 141 3.53 -8.79 -15.31
CA LYS A 141 4.92 -8.31 -15.50
C LYS A 141 5.79 -8.57 -14.29
N PHE A 142 5.31 -8.25 -13.10
CA PHE A 142 5.99 -8.57 -11.85
C PHE A 142 6.31 -10.07 -11.77
N TYR A 143 5.34 -10.94 -12.06
CA TYR A 143 5.53 -12.38 -11.99
C TYR A 143 6.55 -12.89 -13.02
N CYS A 144 6.58 -12.32 -14.23
CA CYS A 144 7.63 -12.58 -15.21
C CYS A 144 9.02 -12.19 -14.67
N PHE A 145 9.15 -10.99 -14.10
CA PHE A 145 10.43 -10.57 -13.50
C PHE A 145 10.84 -11.48 -12.34
N LEU A 146 9.90 -11.88 -11.50
CA LEU A 146 10.19 -12.79 -10.40
C LEU A 146 10.68 -14.15 -10.91
N LYS A 147 10.06 -14.70 -11.97
CA LYS A 147 10.54 -15.92 -12.62
C LYS A 147 11.97 -15.79 -13.14
N GLU A 148 12.29 -14.66 -13.77
CA GLU A 148 13.66 -14.37 -14.24
C GLU A 148 14.66 -14.40 -13.07
N GLU A 149 14.33 -13.75 -11.95
CA GLU A 149 15.19 -13.64 -10.77
C GLU A 149 15.32 -14.96 -9.97
N VAL A 150 14.25 -15.76 -9.92
CA VAL A 150 14.24 -17.08 -9.27
C VAL A 150 15.06 -18.10 -10.08
N GLY A 151 15.10 -17.95 -11.41
CA GLY A 151 15.86 -18.81 -12.31
C GLY A 151 15.31 -20.23 -12.37
N ASN A 152 16.18 -21.22 -12.14
CA ASN A 152 15.83 -22.64 -12.26
C ASN A 152 15.19 -23.24 -11.00
N HIS A 153 14.90 -22.43 -9.98
CA HIS A 153 14.26 -22.90 -8.75
C HIS A 153 12.74 -22.95 -8.89
N GLU A 154 12.11 -23.73 -8.02
CA GLU A 154 10.65 -23.79 -7.96
C GLU A 154 10.07 -22.43 -7.58
N MET A 155 9.01 -22.03 -8.28
CA MET A 155 8.29 -20.80 -7.97
C MET A 155 7.51 -20.95 -6.65
N PRO A 156 7.57 -19.97 -5.74
CA PRO A 156 6.87 -20.05 -4.46
C PRO A 156 5.33 -19.99 -4.59
N TYR A 157 4.82 -19.57 -5.75
CA TYR A 157 3.40 -19.46 -6.06
C TYR A 157 3.15 -19.36 -7.57
N THR A 158 1.91 -19.60 -7.99
CA THR A 158 1.44 -19.39 -9.37
C THR A 158 0.99 -17.94 -9.59
N LEU A 159 0.83 -17.54 -10.86
CA LEU A 159 0.29 -16.22 -11.20
C LEU A 159 -1.16 -16.07 -10.69
N GLU A 160 -1.95 -17.13 -10.75
CA GLU A 160 -3.33 -17.15 -10.29
C GLU A 160 -3.40 -16.93 -8.78
N GLN A 161 -2.50 -17.57 -8.02
CA GLN A 161 -2.37 -17.36 -6.58
C GLN A 161 -1.97 -15.91 -6.27
N LEU A 162 -1.05 -15.32 -7.04
CA LEU A 162 -0.66 -13.91 -6.90
C LEU A 162 -1.84 -12.95 -7.16
N ILE A 163 -2.60 -13.19 -8.24
CA ILE A 163 -3.78 -12.40 -8.58
C ILE A 163 -4.82 -12.50 -7.47
N GLN A 164 -5.14 -13.71 -7.01
CA GLN A 164 -6.11 -13.91 -5.93
C GLN A 164 -5.64 -13.24 -4.63
N ALA A 165 -4.36 -13.36 -4.30
CA ALA A 165 -3.77 -12.72 -3.13
C ALA A 165 -3.88 -11.19 -3.21
N TYR A 166 -3.63 -10.60 -4.39
CA TYR A 166 -3.77 -9.16 -4.60
C TYR A 166 -5.21 -8.70 -4.37
N ARG A 167 -6.21 -9.40 -4.95
CA ARG A 167 -7.63 -9.04 -4.78
C ARG A 167 -8.04 -9.01 -3.31
N ARG A 168 -7.66 -10.04 -2.55
CA ARG A 168 -7.95 -10.16 -1.12
C ARG A 168 -7.23 -9.14 -0.25
N PHE A 169 -5.98 -8.85 -0.60
CA PHE A 169 -5.16 -7.90 0.17
C PHE A 169 -5.49 -6.44 -0.18
N PHE A 170 -6.01 -6.17 -1.38
CA PHE A 170 -6.20 -4.81 -1.88
C PHE A 170 -6.97 -3.90 -0.91
N PRO A 171 -8.11 -4.32 -0.30
CA PRO A 171 -8.83 -3.47 0.63
C PRO A 171 -7.97 -2.98 1.79
N PHE A 172 -7.19 -3.89 2.38
CA PHE A 172 -6.26 -3.55 3.45
C PHE A 172 -5.09 -2.69 2.94
N GLY A 173 -4.51 -3.03 1.79
CA GLY A 173 -3.42 -2.28 1.17
C GLY A 173 -3.79 -0.82 0.84
N ALA A 174 -4.98 -0.59 0.30
CA ALA A 174 -5.52 0.75 0.04
C ALA A 174 -5.78 1.52 1.34
N PHE A 175 -6.37 0.86 2.34
CA PHE A 175 -6.59 1.45 3.66
C PHE A 175 -5.29 1.97 4.31
N MET A 176 -4.20 1.19 4.22
CA MET A 176 -2.90 1.54 4.78
C MET A 176 -2.26 2.79 4.15
N VAL A 177 -2.76 3.26 3.00
CA VAL A 177 -2.25 4.47 2.34
C VAL A 177 -2.90 5.74 2.90
N PHE A 178 -4.11 5.67 3.46
CA PHE A 178 -4.84 6.86 3.92
C PHE A 178 -4.11 7.69 4.99
N PRO A 179 -3.46 7.12 6.02
CA PRO A 179 -2.72 7.90 7.01
C PRO A 179 -1.57 8.72 6.38
N MET A 180 -1.03 8.28 5.24
CA MET A 180 0.04 8.97 4.52
C MET A 180 -0.48 10.15 3.68
N ILE A 181 -1.78 10.19 3.37
CA ILE A 181 -2.39 11.24 2.55
C ILE A 181 -2.59 12.54 3.35
N ALA A 182 -2.99 12.45 4.63
CA ALA A 182 -3.29 13.64 5.44
C ALA A 182 -2.09 14.60 5.66
N PRO A 183 -0.87 14.13 5.96
CA PRO A 183 0.31 15.01 6.03
C PRO A 183 0.62 15.72 4.71
N MET A 184 0.33 15.09 3.57
CA MET A 184 0.59 15.67 2.25
C MET A 184 -0.38 16.82 1.94
N PHE A 185 -1.64 16.70 2.36
CA PHE A 185 -2.57 17.84 2.33
C PHE A 185 -2.09 19.01 3.19
N GLN A 186 -1.57 18.74 4.39
CA GLN A 186 -1.05 19.80 5.25
C GLN A 186 0.18 20.47 4.65
N LEU A 187 1.05 19.71 3.98
CA LEU A 187 2.20 20.25 3.27
C LEU A 187 1.77 21.14 2.11
N ALA A 188 0.84 20.69 1.28
CA ALA A 188 0.32 21.46 0.14
C ALA A 188 -0.33 22.78 0.58
N LYS A 189 -1.07 22.76 1.70
CA LYS A 189 -1.72 23.95 2.26
C LYS A 189 -0.77 25.01 2.80
N LYS A 190 0.48 24.65 3.10
CA LYS A 190 1.52 25.58 3.57
C LYS A 190 2.25 26.27 2.41
N SER A 191 1.96 25.91 1.16
CA SER A 191 2.52 26.56 -0.01
C SER A 191 1.83 27.89 -0.27
N ASP A 192 2.61 28.95 -0.51
CA ASP A 192 2.12 30.25 -0.96
C ASP A 192 1.70 30.24 -2.44
N ASP A 193 2.11 29.22 -3.20
CA ASP A 193 1.69 29.00 -4.58
C ASP A 193 0.26 28.43 -4.63
N THR A 194 -0.69 29.29 -5.03
CA THR A 194 -2.12 28.98 -5.10
C THR A 194 -2.44 27.96 -6.19
N GLU A 195 -1.79 28.05 -7.36
CA GLU A 195 -2.03 27.13 -8.48
C GLU A 195 -1.53 25.73 -8.14
N TYR A 196 -0.33 25.63 -7.55
CA TYR A 196 0.20 24.38 -7.02
C TYR A 196 -0.74 23.77 -5.98
N ASN A 197 -1.21 24.58 -5.03
CA ASN A 197 -2.09 24.14 -3.96
C ASN A 197 -3.42 23.57 -4.49
N GLU A 198 -4.11 24.29 -5.37
CA GLU A 198 -5.36 23.84 -5.99
C GLU A 198 -5.16 22.53 -6.78
N ARG A 199 -4.09 22.45 -7.58
CA ARG A 199 -3.74 21.26 -8.35
C ARG A 199 -3.53 20.05 -7.44
N VAL A 200 -2.72 20.21 -6.39
CA VAL A 200 -2.41 19.12 -5.46
C VAL A 200 -3.65 18.68 -4.69
N GLN A 201 -4.50 19.60 -4.21
CA GLN A 201 -5.75 19.25 -3.55
C GLN A 201 -6.66 18.41 -4.45
N LYS A 202 -6.80 18.81 -5.72
CA LYS A 202 -7.58 18.06 -6.71
C LYS A 202 -7.04 16.64 -6.91
N LEU A 203 -5.73 16.51 -7.14
CA LEU A 203 -5.08 15.21 -7.36
C LEU A 203 -5.21 14.28 -6.15
N ILE A 204 -5.01 14.80 -4.94
CA ILE A 204 -5.16 14.00 -3.73
C ILE A 204 -6.62 13.59 -3.53
N PHE A 205 -7.58 14.49 -3.78
CA PHE A 205 -9.01 14.17 -3.69
C PHE A 205 -9.39 13.05 -4.67
N GLU A 206 -9.00 13.17 -5.94
CA GLU A 206 -9.26 12.15 -6.95
C GLU A 206 -8.65 10.79 -6.58
N LYS A 207 -7.40 10.79 -6.07
CA LYS A 207 -6.74 9.57 -5.61
C LYS A 207 -7.44 8.94 -4.42
N THR A 208 -7.77 9.74 -3.41
CA THR A 208 -8.46 9.27 -2.20
C THR A 208 -9.82 8.68 -2.55
N LYS A 209 -10.60 9.38 -3.39
CA LYS A 209 -11.88 8.89 -3.89
C LYS A 209 -11.73 7.57 -4.63
N GLY A 210 -10.78 7.47 -5.56
CA GLY A 210 -10.55 6.25 -6.32
C GLY A 210 -10.13 5.06 -5.46
N LEU A 211 -9.29 5.28 -4.44
CA LEU A 211 -8.90 4.24 -3.49
C LEU A 211 -10.09 3.75 -2.64
N LEU A 212 -10.94 4.67 -2.18
CA LEU A 212 -12.16 4.33 -1.44
C LEU A 212 -13.13 3.49 -2.30
N GLU A 213 -13.38 3.92 -3.53
CA GLU A 213 -14.23 3.18 -4.49
C GLU A 213 -13.67 1.78 -4.78
N ASP A 214 -12.36 1.66 -5.01
CA ASP A 214 -11.72 0.37 -5.32
C ASP A 214 -11.76 -0.57 -4.11
N LEU A 215 -11.49 -0.05 -2.90
CA LEU A 215 -11.54 -0.82 -1.66
C LEU A 215 -12.91 -1.46 -1.45
N VAL A 216 -13.98 -0.67 -1.58
CA VAL A 216 -15.35 -1.17 -1.44
C VAL A 216 -15.63 -2.23 -2.50
N LYS A 217 -15.29 -1.97 -3.77
CA LYS A 217 -15.48 -2.92 -4.85
C LYS A 217 -14.80 -4.26 -4.60
N PHE A 218 -13.49 -4.26 -4.30
CA PHE A 218 -12.74 -5.50 -4.07
C PHE A 218 -13.25 -6.27 -2.84
N HIS A 219 -13.67 -5.55 -1.79
CA HIS A 219 -14.24 -6.18 -0.60
C HIS A 219 -15.60 -6.84 -0.86
N GLU A 220 -16.48 -6.17 -1.63
CA GLU A 220 -17.78 -6.71 -2.02
C GLU A 220 -17.62 -7.94 -2.93
N GLU A 221 -16.69 -7.91 -3.88
CA GLU A 221 -16.35 -9.05 -4.73
C GLU A 221 -15.89 -10.27 -3.91
N ASP A 222 -14.98 -10.07 -2.95
CA ASP A 222 -14.48 -11.15 -2.09
C ASP A 222 -15.58 -11.74 -1.19
N LYS A 223 -16.44 -10.89 -0.59
CA LYS A 223 -17.62 -11.35 0.18
C LYS A 223 -18.58 -12.16 -0.68
N ASN A 224 -18.83 -11.74 -1.92
CA ASN A 224 -19.69 -12.47 -2.83
C ASN A 224 -19.09 -13.83 -3.19
N GLU A 225 -17.80 -13.92 -3.49
CA GLU A 225 -17.13 -15.20 -3.77
C GLU A 225 -17.18 -16.17 -2.57
N ALA A 226 -16.96 -15.68 -1.35
CA ALA A 226 -17.07 -16.48 -0.13
C ALA A 226 -18.48 -17.08 0.04
N ASN A 227 -19.53 -16.28 -0.14
CA ASN A 227 -20.93 -16.71 -0.04
C ASN A 227 -21.31 -17.74 -1.12
N HIS A 228 -20.76 -17.64 -2.34
CA HIS A 228 -20.99 -18.64 -3.39
C HIS A 228 -20.27 -19.96 -3.08
N GLY A 229 -19.08 -19.91 -2.48
CA GLY A 229 -18.34 -21.09 -2.04
C GLY A 229 -19.01 -21.84 -0.89
N GLU A 230 -19.62 -21.12 0.05
CA GLU A 230 -20.38 -21.73 1.16
C GLU A 230 -21.69 -22.36 0.67
N ASN A 231 -22.44 -21.70 -0.22
CA ASN A 231 -23.65 -22.27 -0.80
C ASN A 231 -23.39 -23.53 -1.63
N LYS A 232 -22.20 -23.65 -2.24
CA LYS A 232 -21.81 -24.85 -2.99
C LYS A 232 -21.48 -26.04 -2.09
N LYS A 233 -20.96 -25.79 -0.88
CA LYS A 233 -20.69 -26.83 0.14
C LYS A 233 -21.94 -27.36 0.86
N ILE A 234 -23.07 -26.66 0.76
CA ILE A 234 -24.34 -27.07 1.39
C ILE A 234 -25.16 -28.00 0.47
N ILE A 235 -24.76 -28.13 -0.81
CA ILE A 235 -25.48 -28.90 -1.85
C ILE A 235 -24.71 -30.19 -2.24
N GLU A 236 -23.59 -30.49 -1.58
CA GLU A 236 -22.86 -31.77 -1.67
C GLU A 236 -22.99 -32.57 -0.37
#